data_AF-A0A842XE64-F1
#
_entry.id   AF-A0A842XE64-F1
#
_cell.length_a   1.000
_cell.length_b   1.000
_cell.length_c   1.000
_cell.angle_alpha   90.00
_cell.angle_beta   90.00
_cell.angle_gamma   90.00
#
_symmetry.space_group_name_H-M   'P 1'
#
loop_
_entity.id
_entity.type
_entity.pdbx_description
1 polymer ?
#
loop_
_entity_poly.entity_id
_entity_poly.type
_entity_poly.pdbx_seq_one_letter_code
_entity_poly.pdbx_strand_id
1 'polypeptide(L)'
;ADVSEDIERMYESYSKLYLELKEKARLVAENREKAMEEVKTRMEAWRTVIQNLLNHVNLKYQGILSEAQAIGDVRLINEHDIEEAGLEIFVGFKGGKPVPLNAYTQSGGERSTATMTFLLALQQHVQSPFRAIDEYDIHMDPKNREIIANLLVSSVTGLDAQYLAITPSQVTYTGKDVHIITVQNVEGTSIIKEVNVS
;
A
#
# COMPACT_ATOMS: atom_id res chain seq x y z
N ALA A 1 23.15 61.41 -43.54
CA ALA A 1 22.36 61.30 -42.30
C ALA A 1 23.25 60.56 -41.32
N ASP A 2 23.84 61.31 -40.39
CA ASP A 2 24.80 60.79 -39.43
C ASP A 2 24.00 60.08 -38.33
N VAL A 3 24.10 58.75 -38.28
CA VAL A 3 23.45 57.97 -37.23
C VAL A 3 24.26 58.23 -35.96
N SER A 4 23.62 58.82 -34.94
CA SER A 4 24.28 59.13 -33.67
C SER A 4 25.02 57.90 -33.12
N GLU A 5 26.28 58.06 -32.70
CA GLU A 5 27.15 57.00 -32.14
C GLU A 5 26.46 56.22 -31.00
N ASP A 6 25.53 56.88 -30.29
CA ASP A 6 24.69 56.27 -29.26
C ASP A 6 23.72 55.21 -29.81
N ILE A 7 23.20 55.40 -31.03
CA ILE A 7 22.28 54.45 -31.69
C ILE A 7 23.05 53.18 -32.09
N GLU A 8 24.29 53.33 -32.53
CA GLU A 8 25.14 52.20 -32.94
C GLU A 8 25.54 51.34 -31.73
N ARG A 9 25.98 51.97 -30.63
CA ARG A 9 26.24 51.27 -29.35
C ARG A 9 25.00 50.61 -28.78
N MET A 10 23.85 51.28 -28.87
CA MET A 10 22.58 50.71 -28.44
C MET A 10 22.23 49.46 -29.26
N TYR A 11 22.37 49.51 -30.59
CA TYR A 11 22.13 48.35 -31.46
C TYR A 11 23.06 47.17 -31.15
N GLU A 12 24.36 47.41 -30.95
CA GLU A 12 25.31 46.38 -30.55
C GLU A 12 24.95 45.74 -29.21
N SER A 13 24.56 46.54 -28.20
CA SER A 13 24.15 46.04 -26.90
C SER A 13 22.88 45.18 -26.97
N TYR A 14 21.89 45.59 -27.76
CA TYR A 14 20.67 44.82 -27.99
C TYR A 14 20.94 43.53 -28.75
N SER A 15 21.82 43.55 -29.76
CA SER A 15 22.23 42.37 -30.51
C SER A 15 22.93 41.35 -29.61
N LYS A 16 23.86 41.81 -28.76
CA LYS A 16 24.54 40.96 -27.77
C LYS A 16 23.55 40.36 -26.77
N LEU A 17 22.65 41.18 -26.20
CA LEU A 17 21.63 40.70 -25.27
C LEU A 17 20.69 39.67 -25.94
N TYR A 18 20.29 39.91 -27.19
CA TYR A 18 19.48 38.98 -27.96
C TYR A 18 20.19 37.63 -28.14
N LEU A 19 21.48 37.64 -28.50
CA LEU A 19 22.27 36.42 -28.66
C LEU A 19 22.43 35.67 -27.33
N GLU A 20 22.69 36.38 -26.22
CA GLU A 20 22.77 35.78 -24.89
C GLU A 20 21.45 35.16 -24.44
N LEU A 21 20.32 35.85 -24.67
CA LEU A 21 18.99 35.32 -24.35
C LEU A 21 18.64 34.09 -25.20
N LYS A 22 18.97 34.13 -26.50
CA LYS A 22 18.77 33.00 -27.42
C LYS A 22 19.56 31.78 -26.95
N GLU A 23 20.81 31.96 -26.54
CA GLU A 23 21.65 30.87 -26.05
C GLU A 23 21.16 30.32 -24.70
N LYS A 24 20.77 31.20 -23.76
CA LYS A 24 20.14 30.77 -22.51
C LYS A 24 18.84 29.98 -22.76
N ALA A 25 18.00 30.43 -23.69
CA ALA A 25 16.78 29.72 -24.05
C ALA A 25 17.08 28.33 -24.63
N ARG A 26 18.11 28.21 -25.48
CA ARG A 26 18.58 26.93 -26.02
C ARG A 26 19.03 25.99 -24.90
N LEU A 27 19.88 26.46 -24.00
CA LEU A 27 20.37 25.67 -22.86
C LEU A 27 19.25 25.23 -21.91
N VAL A 28 18.28 26.11 -21.64
CA VAL A 28 17.11 25.76 -20.82
C VAL A 28 16.25 24.70 -21.52
N ALA A 29 16.06 24.80 -22.83
CA ALA A 29 15.31 23.79 -23.59
C ALA A 29 16.00 22.41 -23.55
N GLU A 30 17.32 22.37 -23.76
CA GLU A 30 18.12 21.13 -23.70
C GLU A 30 18.12 20.51 -22.31
N ASN A 31 18.26 21.34 -21.27
CA ASN A 31 18.21 20.86 -19.88
C ASN A 31 16.81 20.33 -19.52
N ARG A 32 15.74 20.99 -19.99
CA ARG A 32 14.37 20.52 -19.81
C ARG A 32 14.14 19.18 -20.47
N GLU A 33 14.64 18.99 -21.69
CA GLU A 33 14.54 17.72 -22.42
C GLU A 33 15.24 16.58 -21.68
N LYS A 34 16.49 16.81 -21.23
CA LYS A 34 17.23 15.83 -20.43
C LYS A 34 16.51 15.47 -19.12
N ALA A 35 16.03 16.47 -18.40
CA ALA A 35 15.28 16.25 -17.17
C ALA A 35 13.99 15.45 -17.40
N MET A 36 13.29 15.70 -18.52
CA MET A 36 12.08 14.96 -18.87
C MET A 36 12.39 13.48 -19.17
N GLU A 37 13.49 13.19 -19.85
CA GLU A 37 13.88 11.80 -20.15
C GLU A 37 14.31 11.04 -18.87
N GLU A 38 15.00 11.71 -17.94
CA GLU A 38 15.30 11.14 -16.63
C GLU A 38 14.04 10.82 -15.83
N VAL A 39 13.07 11.75 -15.81
CA VAL A 39 11.77 11.53 -15.14
C VAL A 39 11.07 10.32 -15.74
N LYS A 40 10.99 10.24 -17.07
CA LYS A 40 10.37 9.12 -17.78
C LYS A 40 11.03 7.78 -17.41
N THR A 41 12.36 7.73 -17.43
CA THR A 41 13.12 6.53 -17.07
C THR A 41 12.82 6.08 -15.63
N ARG A 42 12.77 7.04 -14.69
CA ARG A 42 12.45 6.75 -13.28
C ARG A 42 11.00 6.30 -13.10
N MET A 43 10.06 6.89 -13.85
CA MET A 43 8.67 6.46 -13.83
C MET A 43 8.48 5.03 -14.34
N GLU A 44 9.18 4.64 -15.40
CA GLU A 44 9.14 3.27 -15.92
C GLU A 44 9.71 2.25 -14.90
N ALA A 45 10.82 2.60 -14.25
CA ALA A 45 11.39 1.78 -13.19
C ALA A 45 10.44 1.64 -11.99
N TRP A 46 9.84 2.75 -11.55
CA TRP A 46 8.85 2.76 -10.46
C TRP A 46 7.63 1.89 -10.80
N ARG A 47 7.04 2.03 -11.99
CA ARG A 47 5.91 1.18 -12.43
C ARG A 47 6.26 -0.29 -12.37
N THR A 48 7.41 -0.65 -12.90
CA THR A 48 7.89 -2.04 -12.90
C THR A 48 7.97 -2.60 -11.48
N VAL A 49 8.53 -1.84 -10.54
CA VAL A 49 8.65 -2.26 -9.13
C VAL A 49 7.28 -2.43 -8.49
N ILE A 50 6.38 -1.45 -8.63
CA ILE A 50 5.04 -1.50 -8.02
C ILE A 50 4.20 -2.63 -8.63
N GLN A 51 4.23 -2.82 -9.94
CA GLN A 51 3.46 -3.84 -10.61
C GLN A 51 3.93 -5.25 -10.24
N ASN A 52 5.25 -5.44 -10.10
CA ASN A 52 5.80 -6.69 -9.56
C ASN A 52 5.34 -6.93 -8.12
N LEU A 53 5.39 -5.93 -7.24
CA LEU A 53 4.87 -6.05 -5.88
C LEU A 53 3.39 -6.42 -5.87
N LEU A 54 2.57 -5.70 -6.64
CA LEU A 54 1.12 -5.95 -6.72
C LEU A 54 0.80 -7.35 -7.25
N ASN A 55 1.58 -7.88 -8.20
CA ASN A 55 1.39 -9.25 -8.67
C ASN A 55 1.56 -10.27 -7.54
N HIS A 56 2.60 -10.13 -6.71
CA HIS A 56 2.81 -11.02 -5.56
C HIS A 56 1.74 -10.83 -4.48
N VAL A 57 1.37 -9.59 -4.18
CA VAL A 57 0.31 -9.26 -3.23
C VAL A 57 -1.03 -9.83 -3.71
N ASN A 58 -1.38 -9.69 -4.99
CA ASN A 58 -2.64 -10.17 -5.55
C ASN A 58 -2.79 -11.69 -5.45
N LEU A 59 -1.73 -12.45 -5.71
CA LEU A 59 -1.76 -13.91 -5.56
C LEU A 59 -2.16 -14.32 -4.13
N LYS A 60 -1.62 -13.62 -3.12
CA LYS A 60 -1.91 -13.89 -1.72
C LYS A 60 -3.27 -13.37 -1.30
N TYR A 61 -3.59 -12.15 -1.72
CA TYR A 61 -4.89 -11.51 -1.49
C TYR A 61 -6.03 -12.39 -2.00
N GLN A 62 -5.92 -12.91 -3.23
CA GLN A 62 -6.90 -13.82 -3.82
C GLN A 62 -6.98 -15.16 -3.11
N GLY A 63 -5.85 -15.74 -2.70
CA GLY A 63 -5.82 -16.97 -1.91
C GLY A 63 -6.58 -16.81 -0.60
N ILE A 64 -6.31 -15.73 0.13
CA ILE A 64 -6.97 -15.42 1.40
C ILE A 64 -8.47 -15.15 1.20
N LEU A 65 -8.83 -14.32 0.21
CA LEU A 65 -10.24 -14.02 -0.08
C LEU A 65 -11.04 -15.29 -0.42
N SER A 66 -10.41 -16.26 -1.09
CA SER A 66 -11.08 -17.52 -1.45
C SER A 66 -11.52 -18.32 -0.22
N GLU A 67 -10.73 -18.32 0.85
CA GLU A 67 -11.10 -18.93 2.14
C GLU A 67 -12.30 -18.21 2.78
N ALA A 68 -12.39 -16.89 2.58
CA ALA A 68 -13.51 -16.06 3.00
C ALA A 68 -14.73 -16.07 2.05
N GLN A 69 -14.75 -16.97 1.05
CA GLN A 69 -15.80 -17.03 0.01
C GLN A 69 -15.98 -15.69 -0.74
N ALA A 70 -14.86 -15.01 -0.97
CA ALA A 70 -14.77 -13.74 -1.65
C ALA A 70 -13.78 -13.83 -2.82
N ILE A 71 -13.89 -12.86 -3.73
CA ILE A 71 -13.00 -12.69 -4.88
C ILE A 71 -12.62 -11.22 -5.01
N GLY A 72 -11.46 -10.93 -5.58
CA GLY A 72 -11.00 -9.56 -5.69
C GLY A 72 -9.56 -9.45 -6.17
N ASP A 73 -9.13 -8.21 -6.35
CA ASP A 73 -7.77 -7.87 -6.75
C ASP A 73 -7.48 -6.41 -6.38
N VAL A 74 -6.21 -6.06 -6.33
CA VAL A 74 -5.71 -4.70 -6.05
C VAL A 74 -5.04 -4.18 -7.30
N ARG A 75 -5.45 -2.99 -7.73
CA ARG A 75 -5.02 -2.37 -8.99
C ARG A 75 -4.29 -1.07 -8.74
N LEU A 76 -3.27 -0.82 -9.56
CA LEU A 76 -2.68 0.50 -9.69
C LEU A 76 -3.56 1.33 -10.63
N ILE A 77 -4.03 2.48 -10.16
CA ILE A 77 -4.77 3.47 -10.96
C ILE A 77 -3.87 4.67 -11.27
N ASN A 78 -4.15 5.36 -12.38
CA ASN A 78 -3.39 6.53 -12.83
C ASN A 78 -1.87 6.31 -12.89
N GLU A 79 -1.41 5.12 -13.29
CA GLU A 79 0.03 4.78 -13.32
C GLU A 79 0.87 5.73 -14.19
N HIS A 80 0.23 6.50 -15.06
CA HIS A 80 0.88 7.46 -15.93
C HIS A 80 1.35 8.75 -15.26
N ASP A 81 0.83 9.05 -14.08
CA ASP A 81 1.19 10.23 -13.28
C ASP A 81 1.40 9.80 -11.84
N ILE A 82 2.62 9.97 -11.32
CA ILE A 82 2.95 9.54 -9.96
C ILE A 82 2.22 10.34 -8.89
N GLU A 83 1.82 11.59 -9.19
CA GLU A 83 1.10 12.44 -8.24
C GLU A 83 -0.36 12.02 -8.09
N GLU A 84 -0.95 11.51 -9.17
CA GLU A 84 -2.34 11.02 -9.22
C GLU A 84 -2.45 9.50 -9.05
N ALA A 85 -1.31 8.79 -9.02
CA ALA A 85 -1.25 7.36 -8.89
C ALA A 85 -1.83 6.90 -7.55
N GLY A 86 -2.63 5.84 -7.60
CA GLY A 86 -3.30 5.30 -6.41
C GLY A 86 -3.44 3.79 -6.47
N LEU A 87 -3.80 3.21 -5.33
CA LEU A 87 -4.20 1.81 -5.24
C LEU A 87 -5.70 1.73 -5.03
N GLU A 88 -6.36 0.91 -5.84
CA GLU A 88 -7.77 0.61 -5.69
C GLU A 88 -7.96 -0.88 -5.39
N ILE A 89 -8.62 -1.17 -4.28
CA ILE A 89 -8.92 -2.54 -3.82
C ILE A 89 -10.29 -2.92 -4.34
N PHE A 90 -10.39 -4.05 -5.02
CA PHE A 90 -11.65 -4.62 -5.47
C PHE A 90 -12.02 -5.84 -4.64
N VAL A 91 -13.30 -5.98 -4.34
CA VAL A 91 -13.82 -7.16 -3.64
C VAL A 91 -15.26 -7.47 -4.04
N GLY A 92 -15.57 -8.76 -4.10
CA GLY A 92 -16.90 -9.31 -4.33
C GLY A 92 -17.13 -10.47 -3.37
N PHE A 93 -18.21 -10.40 -2.59
CA PHE A 93 -18.60 -11.44 -1.65
C PHE A 93 -19.81 -12.23 -2.16
N LYS A 94 -19.96 -13.49 -1.71
CA LYS A 94 -21.16 -14.31 -1.94
C LYS A 94 -21.52 -14.47 -3.43
N GLY A 95 -20.51 -14.58 -4.29
CA GLY A 95 -20.68 -14.72 -5.74
C GLY A 95 -20.96 -13.41 -6.49
N GLY A 96 -20.96 -12.27 -5.80
CA GLY A 96 -21.00 -10.95 -6.42
C GLY A 96 -19.74 -10.65 -7.23
N LYS A 97 -19.87 -9.84 -8.28
CA LYS A 97 -18.71 -9.35 -9.05
C LYS A 97 -17.85 -8.43 -8.17
N PRO A 98 -16.51 -8.45 -8.33
CA PRO A 98 -15.66 -7.51 -7.62
C PRO A 98 -15.99 -6.07 -8.00
N VAL A 99 -16.20 -5.24 -7.00
CA VAL A 99 -16.39 -3.79 -7.15
C VAL A 99 -15.37 -3.05 -6.26
N PRO A 100 -15.07 -1.77 -6.54
CA PRO A 100 -14.18 -1.00 -5.70
C PRO A 100 -14.66 -1.00 -4.25
N LEU A 101 -13.74 -1.27 -3.33
CA LEU A 101 -13.98 -1.28 -1.89
C LEU A 101 -14.47 0.10 -1.46
N ASN A 102 -15.74 0.22 -1.09
CA ASN A 102 -16.31 1.48 -0.66
C ASN A 102 -17.40 1.27 0.40
N ALA A 103 -17.70 2.32 1.16
CA ALA A 103 -18.67 2.27 2.25
C ALA A 103 -20.13 2.04 1.80
N TYR A 104 -20.43 2.22 0.51
CA TYR A 104 -21.79 2.17 -0.03
C TYR A 104 -22.16 0.81 -0.63
N THR A 105 -21.16 -0.03 -0.96
CA THR A 105 -21.36 -1.31 -1.65
C THR A 105 -21.07 -2.52 -0.78
N GLN A 106 -20.20 -2.39 0.23
CA GLN A 106 -19.90 -3.46 1.18
C GLN A 106 -20.43 -3.15 2.58
N SER A 107 -20.85 -4.20 3.30
CA SER A 107 -21.11 -4.10 4.74
C SER A 107 -19.83 -3.79 5.53
N GLY A 108 -19.99 -3.35 6.79
CA GLY A 108 -18.84 -3.07 7.67
C GLY A 108 -17.92 -4.28 7.87
N GLY A 109 -18.50 -5.49 7.97
CA GLY A 109 -17.74 -6.74 8.09
C GLY A 109 -16.98 -7.08 6.82
N GLU A 110 -17.63 -7.00 5.66
CA GLU A 110 -17.00 -7.24 4.35
C GLU A 110 -15.84 -6.26 4.10
N ARG A 111 -16.00 -4.99 4.48
CA ARG A 111 -14.94 -4.00 4.39
C ARG A 111 -13.74 -4.34 5.26
N SER A 112 -14.01 -4.73 6.50
CA SER A 112 -12.95 -5.08 7.46
C SER A 112 -12.20 -6.32 7.00
N THR A 113 -12.92 -7.34 6.53
CA THR A 113 -12.35 -8.56 5.94
C THR A 113 -11.47 -8.25 4.73
N ALA A 114 -11.96 -7.46 3.77
CA ALA A 114 -11.17 -7.11 2.58
C ALA A 114 -9.91 -6.32 2.93
N THR A 115 -10.04 -5.33 3.83
CA THR A 115 -8.91 -4.49 4.27
C THR A 115 -7.87 -5.35 4.99
N MET A 116 -8.29 -6.19 5.92
CA MET A 116 -7.35 -7.04 6.68
C MET A 116 -6.68 -8.06 5.77
N THR A 117 -7.43 -8.65 4.83
CA THR A 117 -6.89 -9.56 3.81
C THR A 117 -5.79 -8.90 2.98
N PHE A 118 -5.99 -7.65 2.59
CA PHE A 118 -4.96 -6.87 1.88
C PHE A 118 -3.73 -6.61 2.74
N LEU A 119 -3.91 -6.21 4.00
CA LEU A 119 -2.80 -5.98 4.92
C LEU A 119 -1.99 -7.26 5.19
N LEU A 120 -2.66 -8.41 5.35
CA LEU A 120 -1.99 -9.71 5.49
C LEU A 120 -1.17 -10.09 4.24
N ALA A 121 -1.73 -9.85 3.06
CA ALA A 121 -1.01 -10.10 1.81
C ALA A 121 0.25 -9.22 1.68
N LEU A 122 0.19 -7.97 2.16
CA LEU A 122 1.34 -7.07 2.23
C LEU A 122 2.39 -7.51 3.27
N GLN A 123 1.96 -7.99 4.43
CA GLN A 123 2.86 -8.36 5.53
C GLN A 123 3.91 -9.42 5.16
N GLN A 124 3.62 -10.29 4.18
CA GLN A 124 4.60 -11.28 3.70
C GLN A 124 5.84 -10.65 3.06
N HIS A 125 5.76 -9.40 2.61
CA HIS A 125 6.88 -8.65 2.04
C HIS A 125 7.65 -7.84 3.09
N VAL A 126 7.12 -7.73 4.31
CA VAL A 126 7.79 -7.03 5.42
C VAL A 126 8.79 -7.97 6.04
N GLN A 127 10.08 -7.67 5.97
CA GLN A 127 11.12 -8.45 6.66
C GLN A 127 11.26 -7.96 8.11
N SER A 128 10.51 -8.58 9.01
CA SER A 128 10.65 -8.34 10.46
C SER A 128 10.64 -9.67 11.21
N PRO A 129 11.56 -9.89 12.16
CA PRO A 129 11.54 -11.07 13.03
C PRO A 129 10.39 -11.04 14.03
N PHE A 130 9.78 -9.88 14.26
CA PHE A 130 8.63 -9.71 15.16
C PHE A 130 7.57 -8.81 14.53
N ARG A 131 6.31 -9.24 14.54
CA ARG A 131 5.18 -8.47 13.99
C ARG A 131 4.07 -8.40 15.02
N ALA A 132 3.55 -7.20 15.28
CA ALA A 132 2.40 -7.00 16.14
C ALA A 132 1.20 -6.54 15.31
N ILE A 133 0.02 -7.06 15.64
CA ILE A 133 -1.23 -6.72 14.97
C ILE A 133 -2.26 -6.48 16.07
N ASP A 134 -2.82 -5.28 16.07
CA ASP A 134 -3.83 -4.89 17.05
C ASP A 134 -5.20 -4.80 16.39
N GLU A 135 -6.24 -5.13 17.15
CA GLU A 135 -7.65 -4.95 16.79
C GLU A 135 -8.05 -5.49 15.40
N TYR A 136 -7.39 -6.57 14.94
CA TYR A 136 -7.51 -7.07 13.56
C TYR A 136 -8.91 -7.54 13.18
N ASP A 137 -9.76 -7.83 14.16
CA ASP A 137 -11.06 -8.47 14.00
C ASP A 137 -12.24 -7.57 14.39
N ILE A 138 -11.99 -6.29 14.67
CA ILE A 138 -13.06 -5.35 15.00
C ILE A 138 -13.97 -5.17 13.77
N HIS A 139 -15.28 -5.22 14.02
CA HIS A 139 -16.36 -5.18 13.02
C HIS A 139 -16.46 -6.42 12.11
N MET A 140 -15.66 -7.46 12.32
CA MET A 140 -15.84 -8.75 11.63
C MET A 140 -16.90 -9.61 12.32
N ASP A 141 -17.67 -10.34 11.52
CA ASP A 141 -18.52 -11.42 12.05
C ASP A 141 -17.65 -12.61 12.55
N PRO A 142 -18.21 -13.50 13.40
CA PRO A 142 -17.45 -14.60 13.98
C PRO A 142 -16.78 -15.53 12.95
N LYS A 143 -17.42 -15.76 11.80
CA LYS A 143 -16.89 -16.64 10.76
C LYS A 143 -15.66 -16.03 10.10
N ASN A 144 -15.74 -14.76 9.69
CA ASN A 144 -14.63 -14.04 9.08
C ASN A 144 -13.47 -13.89 10.07
N ARG A 145 -13.77 -13.62 11.35
CA ARG A 145 -12.77 -13.58 12.42
C ARG A 145 -11.99 -14.87 12.55
N GLU A 146 -12.68 -16.02 12.56
CA GLU A 146 -12.04 -17.34 12.63
C GLU A 146 -11.14 -17.61 11.41
N ILE A 147 -11.60 -17.26 10.21
CA ILE A 147 -10.82 -17.39 8.98
C ILE A 147 -9.54 -16.55 9.05
N ILE A 148 -9.65 -15.26 9.36
CA ILE A 148 -8.50 -14.35 9.48
C ILE A 148 -7.53 -14.79 10.59
N ALA A 149 -8.06 -15.24 11.73
CA ALA A 149 -7.28 -15.80 12.82
C ALA A 149 -6.47 -17.04 12.37
N ASN A 150 -7.10 -17.94 11.62
CA ASN A 150 -6.44 -19.12 11.09
C ASN A 150 -5.33 -18.79 10.09
N LEU A 151 -5.58 -17.79 9.24
CA LEU A 151 -4.64 -17.27 8.25
C LEU A 151 -3.43 -16.57 8.89
N LEU A 152 -3.65 -15.84 9.99
CA LEU A 152 -2.57 -15.25 10.78
C LEU A 152 -1.60 -16.32 11.26
N VAL A 153 -2.11 -17.38 11.88
CA VAL A 153 -1.29 -18.51 12.35
C VAL A 153 -0.60 -19.22 11.18
N SER A 154 -1.31 -19.49 10.08
CA SER A 154 -0.69 -20.15 8.92
C SER A 154 0.40 -19.31 8.26
N SER A 155 0.26 -17.98 8.29
CA SER A 155 1.23 -17.05 7.70
C SER A 155 2.57 -17.01 8.41
N VAL A 156 2.60 -17.30 9.72
CA VAL A 156 3.84 -17.35 10.53
C VAL A 156 4.44 -18.75 10.58
N THR A 157 3.62 -19.79 10.35
CA THR A 157 4.07 -21.19 10.43
C THR A 157 5.19 -21.45 9.42
N GLY A 158 6.36 -21.87 9.92
CA GLY A 158 7.53 -22.17 9.08
C GLY A 158 8.39 -20.96 8.70
N LEU A 159 8.07 -19.77 9.21
CA LEU A 159 8.93 -18.60 9.14
C LEU A 159 9.75 -18.44 10.42
N ASP A 160 10.96 -17.89 10.30
CA ASP A 160 11.75 -17.43 11.45
C ASP A 160 11.24 -16.04 11.90
N ALA A 161 9.98 -16.00 12.34
CA ALA A 161 9.32 -14.79 12.81
C ALA A 161 8.29 -15.08 13.90
N GLN A 162 8.06 -14.11 14.78
CA GLN A 162 7.05 -14.15 15.83
C GLN A 162 5.94 -13.15 15.57
N TYR A 163 4.70 -13.54 15.86
CA TYR A 163 3.52 -12.70 15.70
C TYR A 163 2.86 -12.47 17.07
N LEU A 164 2.55 -11.22 17.39
CA LEU A 164 1.74 -10.81 18.53
C LEU A 164 0.41 -10.26 18.00
N ALA A 165 -0.65 -11.04 18.11
CA ALA A 165 -2.01 -10.59 17.77
C ALA A 165 -2.73 -10.16 19.06
N ILE A 166 -3.25 -8.95 19.07
CA ILE A 166 -4.05 -8.38 20.15
C ILE A 166 -5.48 -8.28 19.65
N THR A 167 -6.41 -8.84 20.41
CA THR A 167 -7.84 -8.80 20.08
C THR A 167 -8.67 -8.74 21.36
N PRO A 168 -9.75 -7.94 21.40
CA PRO A 168 -10.71 -7.96 22.50
C PRO A 168 -11.62 -9.21 22.46
N SER A 169 -11.58 -9.97 21.37
CA SER A 169 -12.44 -11.12 21.16
C SER A 169 -11.89 -12.38 21.82
N GLN A 170 -12.81 -13.24 22.25
CA GLN A 170 -12.44 -14.61 22.59
C GLN A 170 -12.00 -15.34 21.32
N VAL A 171 -10.84 -15.98 21.42
CA VAL A 171 -10.23 -16.77 20.35
C VAL A 171 -10.07 -18.22 20.82
N THR A 172 -10.36 -19.16 19.93
CA THR A 172 -10.22 -20.59 20.19
C THR A 172 -9.23 -21.16 19.16
N TYR A 173 -8.01 -21.45 19.59
CA TYR A 173 -6.97 -22.01 18.73
C TYR A 173 -6.65 -23.45 19.14
N THR A 174 -7.44 -24.43 18.70
CA THR A 174 -7.15 -25.84 19.04
C THR A 174 -6.01 -26.41 18.20
N GLY A 175 -5.03 -27.06 18.85
CA GLY A 175 -3.98 -27.82 18.18
C GLY A 175 -2.96 -26.99 17.38
N LYS A 176 -2.81 -25.71 17.70
CA LYS A 176 -1.85 -24.80 17.06
C LYS A 176 -0.80 -24.36 18.07
N ASP A 177 0.43 -24.13 17.60
CA ASP A 177 1.52 -23.59 18.42
C ASP A 177 1.28 -22.09 18.67
N VAL A 178 0.38 -21.79 19.62
CA VAL A 178 -0.09 -20.43 19.94
C VAL A 178 -0.14 -20.27 21.45
N HIS A 179 0.56 -19.25 21.95
CA HIS A 179 0.45 -18.80 23.34
C HIS A 179 -0.71 -17.82 23.46
N ILE A 180 -1.72 -18.15 24.25
CA ILE A 180 -2.85 -17.25 24.52
C ILE A 180 -2.61 -16.53 25.86
N ILE A 181 -2.36 -15.23 25.79
CA ILE A 181 -2.20 -14.36 26.97
C ILE A 181 -3.49 -13.57 27.16
N THR A 182 -4.12 -13.75 28.33
CA THR A 182 -5.31 -13.01 28.72
C THR A 182 -4.94 -11.89 29.67
N VAL A 183 -5.49 -10.69 29.45
CA VAL A 183 -5.33 -9.52 30.32
C VAL A 183 -6.72 -9.09 30.78
N GLN A 184 -6.94 -9.06 32.09
CA GLN A 184 -8.23 -8.74 32.70
C GLN A 184 -8.06 -7.60 33.71
N ASN A 185 -8.97 -6.61 33.69
CA ASN A 185 -9.03 -5.61 34.74
C ASN A 185 -9.86 -6.16 35.91
N VAL A 186 -9.25 -6.25 37.09
CA VAL A 186 -9.90 -6.62 38.34
C VAL A 186 -9.63 -5.52 39.36
N GLU A 187 -10.69 -4.84 39.79
CA GLU A 187 -10.62 -3.75 40.78
C GLU A 187 -9.59 -2.65 40.42
N GLY A 188 -9.47 -2.31 39.13
CA GLY A 188 -8.55 -1.28 38.66
C GLY A 188 -7.11 -1.77 38.44
N THR A 189 -6.81 -3.05 38.70
CA THR A 189 -5.51 -3.66 38.45
C THR A 189 -5.58 -4.62 37.26
N SER A 190 -4.60 -4.57 36.37
CA SER A 190 -4.49 -5.52 35.25
C SER A 190 -3.84 -6.83 35.71
N ILE A 191 -4.59 -7.94 35.59
CA ILE A 191 -4.13 -9.29 35.87
C ILE A 191 -3.83 -9.99 34.55
N ILE A 192 -2.66 -10.63 34.45
CA ILE A 192 -2.18 -11.33 33.26
C ILE A 192 -2.16 -12.83 33.53
N LYS A 193 -2.70 -13.64 32.62
CA LYS A 193 -2.64 -15.11 32.69
C LYS A 193 -2.42 -15.71 31.32
N GLU A 194 -1.54 -16.70 31.25
CA GLU A 194 -1.38 -17.56 30.07
C GLU A 194 -2.38 -18.72 30.14
N VAL A 195 -3.05 -18.98 29.02
CA VAL A 195 -4.00 -20.08 28.85
C VAL A 195 -3.34 -21.15 28.00
N ASN A 196 -3.12 -22.33 28.59
CA ASN A 196 -2.63 -23.48 27.85
C ASN A 196 -3.74 -24.01 26.94
N VAL A 197 -3.49 -24.05 25.64
CA VAL A 197 -4.39 -24.60 24.64
C VAL A 197 -3.98 -26.04 24.38
N SER A 198 -4.46 -26.96 25.23
CA SER A 198 -4.27 -28.42 25.08
C SER A 198 -5.35 -29.02 24.19
#